data_AF-A0A8H2HX10-F1
#
_entry.id   AF-A0A8H2HX10-F1
#
_cell.length_a   1.000
_cell.length_b   1.000
_cell.length_c   1.000
_cell.angle_alpha   90.00
_cell.angle_beta   90.00
_cell.angle_gamma   90.00
#
_symmetry.space_group_name_H-M   'P 1'
#
loop_
_entity.id
_entity.type
_entity.pdbx_description
1 polymer ?
#
loop_
_entity_poly.entity_id
_entity_poly.type
_entity_poly.pdbx_seq_one_letter_code
_entity_poly.pdbx_strand_id
1 'polypeptide(L)'
;MVVFQHNNLRGSELVAIRRDLRVAMQNVDAQVAASQPAPIPDEDGNIPPEPRPVGEQVKMVVVNTELFSAALRVAEYLPKDAKYRGSHPMEALLVGPVGVIQFPTVSPPHILAVLNLLFPEKATFKKGTDPLFISGVSKMLLLGAKVDKVGGQTIDTAALKHITNLGDLPTLRGQLLGLMQSAGAGLVATLQSPSKALWVTMEGRRKMLDPDSQKSAEEESSDPPAA
;
A
#
# COMPACT_ATOMS: atom_id res chain seq x y z
N MET A 1 3.45 -9.01 -9.75
CA MET A 1 2.66 -8.89 -11.00
C MET A 1 1.20 -9.12 -10.68
N VAL A 2 0.30 -8.36 -11.29
CA VAL A 2 -1.16 -8.50 -11.10
C VAL A 2 -1.75 -9.08 -12.37
N VAL A 3 -2.63 -10.07 -12.22
CA VAL A 3 -3.26 -10.81 -13.31
C VAL A 3 -4.73 -10.42 -13.38
N PHE A 4 -5.18 -10.07 -14.58
CA PHE A 4 -6.57 -9.66 -14.81
C PHE A 4 -7.14 -10.35 -16.04
N GLN A 5 -8.42 -10.69 -15.97
CA GLN A 5 -9.19 -11.13 -17.13
C GLN A 5 -9.70 -9.90 -17.86
N HIS A 6 -9.76 -9.98 -19.17
CA HIS A 6 -10.28 -8.88 -19.98
C HIS A 6 -11.27 -9.41 -21.02
N ASN A 7 -12.45 -8.80 -21.10
CA ASN A 7 -13.48 -9.23 -22.06
C ASN A 7 -13.56 -8.26 -23.25
N ASN A 8 -13.06 -8.68 -24.42
CA ASN A 8 -13.20 -7.95 -25.68
C ASN A 8 -12.77 -6.45 -25.61
N LEU A 9 -11.53 -6.20 -25.18
CA LEU A 9 -10.96 -4.85 -25.17
C LEU A 9 -10.59 -4.42 -26.58
N ARG A 10 -11.03 -3.22 -26.96
CA ARG A 10 -10.61 -2.59 -28.22
C ARG A 10 -9.24 -1.93 -28.06
N GLY A 11 -8.47 -1.84 -29.15
CA GLY A 11 -7.16 -1.20 -29.12
C GLY A 11 -7.20 0.26 -28.63
N SER A 12 -8.25 1.01 -28.96
CA SER A 12 -8.45 2.38 -28.50
C SER A 12 -8.68 2.47 -26.99
N GLU A 13 -9.42 1.52 -26.41
CA GLU A 13 -9.66 1.42 -24.96
C GLU A 13 -8.35 1.06 -24.23
N LEU A 14 -7.56 0.13 -24.79
CA LEU A 14 -6.27 -0.25 -24.22
C LEU A 14 -5.27 0.91 -24.21
N VAL A 15 -5.24 1.73 -25.26
CA VAL A 15 -4.39 2.92 -25.32
C VAL A 15 -4.83 3.96 -24.27
N ALA A 16 -6.14 4.18 -24.12
CA ALA A 16 -6.69 5.08 -23.10
C ALA A 16 -6.29 4.61 -21.68
N ILE A 17 -6.46 3.32 -21.37
CA ILE A 17 -6.07 2.74 -20.08
C ILE A 17 -4.56 2.92 -19.82
N ARG A 18 -3.71 2.63 -20.81
CA ARG A 18 -2.25 2.78 -20.65
C ARG A 18 -1.83 4.24 -20.44
N ARG A 19 -2.51 5.18 -21.10
CA ARG A 19 -2.26 6.62 -20.92
C ARG A 19 -2.62 7.05 -19.51
N ASP A 20 -3.79 6.67 -19.02
CA ASP A 20 -4.27 7.07 -17.70
C ASP A 20 -3.48 6.37 -16.57
N LEU A 21 -3.06 5.11 -16.80
CA LEU A 21 -2.13 4.40 -15.91
C LEU A 21 -0.79 5.14 -15.81
N ARG A 22 -0.21 5.60 -16.93
CA ARG A 22 1.05 6.36 -16.92
C ARG A 22 0.89 7.66 -16.11
N VAL A 23 -0.21 8.40 -16.30
CA VAL A 23 -0.48 9.64 -15.56
C VAL A 23 -0.68 9.37 -14.06
N ALA A 24 -1.42 8.32 -13.72
CA ALA A 24 -1.62 7.94 -12.31
C ALA A 24 -0.30 7.55 -11.63
N MET A 25 0.57 6.81 -12.33
CA MET A 25 1.87 6.42 -11.80
C MET A 25 2.81 7.61 -11.60
N GLN A 26 2.79 8.61 -12.48
CA GLN A 26 3.53 9.86 -12.28
C GLN A 26 3.07 10.62 -11.03
N ASN A 27 1.75 10.68 -10.78
CA ASN A 27 1.20 11.33 -9.59
C ASN A 27 1.56 10.57 -8.29
N VAL A 28 1.71 9.25 -8.35
CA VAL A 28 2.14 8.44 -7.21
C VAL A 28 3.63 8.59 -6.98
N ASP A 29 4.44 8.59 -8.03
CA ASP A 29 5.87 8.87 -7.93
C ASP A 29 6.11 10.25 -7.28
N ALA A 30 5.32 11.26 -7.64
CA ALA A 30 5.37 12.58 -6.99
C ALA A 30 5.01 12.54 -5.49
N GLN A 31 4.02 11.72 -5.10
CA GLN A 31 3.62 11.57 -3.69
C GLN A 31 4.64 10.78 -2.87
N VAL A 32 5.25 9.75 -3.46
CA VAL A 32 6.32 8.97 -2.83
C VAL A 32 7.57 9.81 -2.69
N ALA A 33 7.92 10.62 -3.70
CA ALA A 33 9.02 11.58 -3.62
C ALA A 33 8.79 12.63 -2.53
N ALA A 34 7.55 13.12 -2.35
CA ALA A 34 7.21 14.06 -1.28
C ALA A 34 7.22 13.45 0.12
N SER A 35 7.01 12.14 0.23
CA SER A 35 6.95 11.43 1.52
C SER A 35 8.32 10.89 1.97
N GLN A 36 9.28 10.81 1.04
CA GLN A 36 10.65 10.47 1.39
C GLN A 36 11.37 11.71 1.93
N PRO A 37 12.10 11.59 3.05
CA PRO A 37 13.03 12.63 3.47
C PRO A 37 13.96 12.96 2.30
N ALA A 38 14.20 14.26 2.07
CA ALA A 38 15.19 14.70 1.09
C ALA A 38 16.48 13.91 1.30
N PRO A 39 17.16 13.48 0.21
CA PRO A 39 18.40 12.72 0.33
C PRO A 39 19.31 13.47 1.29
N ILE A 40 19.68 12.83 2.40
CA ILE A 40 20.70 13.35 3.29
C ILE A 40 21.95 13.37 2.42
N PRO A 41 22.58 14.53 2.16
CA PRO A 41 23.84 14.53 1.43
C PRO A 41 24.83 13.68 2.22
N ASP A 42 25.46 12.74 1.55
CA ASP A 42 26.57 11.98 2.13
C ASP A 42 27.68 12.98 2.53
N GLU A 43 28.58 12.61 3.45
CA GLU A 43 29.67 13.48 3.97
C GLU A 43 30.55 14.13 2.86
N ASP A 44 30.50 13.60 1.63
CA ASP A 44 31.22 14.09 0.44
C ASP A 44 30.42 15.07 -0.45
N GLY A 45 29.23 15.52 -0.02
CA GLY A 45 28.40 16.46 -0.80
C GLY A 45 27.77 15.87 -2.07
N ASN A 46 27.78 14.54 -2.21
CA ASN A 46 27.12 13.85 -3.31
C ASN A 46 25.68 13.53 -2.91
N ILE A 47 24.74 13.81 -3.82
CA ILE A 47 23.32 13.54 -3.62
C ILE A 47 23.11 12.06 -3.98
N PRO A 48 22.63 11.19 -3.05
CA PRO A 48 22.26 9.82 -3.38
C PRO A 48 21.33 9.82 -4.61
N PRO A 49 21.49 8.88 -5.56
CA PRO A 49 20.65 8.83 -6.74
C PRO A 49 19.19 8.75 -6.30
N GLU A 50 18.39 9.74 -6.71
CA GLU A 50 16.95 9.76 -6.46
C GLU A 50 16.37 8.37 -6.79
N PRO A 51 15.47 7.82 -5.95
CA PRO A 51 14.87 6.53 -6.24
C PRO A 51 14.18 6.63 -7.60
N ARG A 52 14.75 5.91 -8.58
CA ARG A 52 14.29 5.90 -9.98
C ARG A 52 12.76 5.83 -10.02
N PRO A 53 12.10 6.66 -10.86
CA PRO A 53 10.64 6.65 -10.96
C PRO A 53 10.16 5.23 -11.28
N VAL A 54 9.48 4.62 -10.32
CA VAL A 54 8.99 3.24 -10.43
C VAL A 54 7.86 3.21 -11.46
N GLY A 55 7.15 4.32 -11.63
CA GLY A 55 6.00 4.46 -12.51
C GLY A 55 6.27 4.25 -13.99
N GLU A 56 7.44 4.65 -14.50
CA GLU A 56 7.75 4.49 -15.94
C GLU A 56 7.95 3.00 -16.33
N GLN A 57 8.37 2.19 -15.37
CA GLN A 57 8.67 0.78 -15.58
C GLN A 57 7.44 -0.13 -15.39
N VAL A 58 6.31 0.42 -14.94
CA VAL A 58 5.05 -0.33 -14.84
C VAL A 58 4.50 -0.58 -16.24
N LYS A 59 4.41 -1.85 -16.63
CA LYS A 59 3.96 -2.27 -17.96
C LYS A 59 2.70 -3.11 -17.85
N MET A 60 1.68 -2.76 -18.65
CA MET A 60 0.46 -3.54 -18.83
C MET A 60 0.50 -4.26 -20.17
N VAL A 61 0.51 -5.59 -20.16
CA VAL A 61 0.63 -6.42 -21.36
C VAL A 61 -0.47 -7.47 -21.39
N VAL A 62 -1.13 -7.61 -22.54
CA VAL A 62 -2.01 -8.75 -22.83
C VAL A 62 -1.12 -9.90 -23.29
N VAL A 63 -1.25 -11.06 -22.65
CA VAL A 63 -0.39 -12.22 -22.89
C VAL A 63 -1.20 -13.39 -23.42
N ASN A 64 -0.56 -14.28 -24.16
CA ASN A 64 -1.14 -15.57 -24.48
C ASN A 64 -1.00 -16.47 -23.24
N THR A 65 -2.11 -17.02 -22.75
CA THR A 65 -2.18 -17.82 -21.53
C THR A 65 -1.30 -19.06 -21.59
N GLU A 66 -1.25 -19.75 -22.74
CA GLU A 66 -0.45 -20.98 -22.90
C GLU A 66 1.05 -20.70 -22.89
N LEU A 67 1.46 -19.61 -23.53
CA LEU A 67 2.86 -19.18 -23.50
C LEU A 67 3.24 -18.68 -22.11
N PHE A 68 2.31 -18.01 -21.42
CA PHE A 68 2.55 -17.49 -20.07
C PHE A 68 2.60 -18.61 -19.03
N SER A 69 1.74 -19.64 -19.12
CA SER A 69 1.78 -20.81 -18.25
C SER A 69 3.09 -21.59 -18.43
N ALA A 70 3.53 -21.79 -19.67
CA ALA A 70 4.82 -22.39 -19.97
C ALA A 70 6.00 -21.53 -19.46
N ALA A 71 5.93 -20.21 -19.62
CA ALA A 71 6.96 -19.29 -19.12
C ALA A 71 7.07 -19.30 -17.60
N LEU A 72 5.96 -19.44 -16.87
CA LEU A 72 5.96 -19.61 -15.41
C LEU A 72 6.67 -20.92 -15.00
N ARG A 73 6.39 -22.02 -15.72
CA ARG A 73 7.07 -23.32 -15.52
C ARG A 73 8.57 -23.19 -15.69
N VAL A 74 8.99 -22.53 -16.76
CA VAL A 74 10.40 -22.28 -17.02
C VAL A 74 10.99 -21.40 -15.92
N ALA A 75 10.36 -20.29 -15.54
CA ALA A 75 10.91 -19.34 -14.59
C ALA A 75 11.14 -19.91 -13.17
N GLU A 76 10.27 -20.81 -12.71
CA GLU A 76 10.36 -21.37 -11.35
C GLU A 76 11.17 -22.68 -11.28
N TYR A 77 11.13 -23.50 -12.34
CA TYR A 77 11.77 -24.82 -12.33
C TYR A 77 13.17 -24.85 -12.97
N LEU A 78 13.62 -23.82 -13.71
CA LEU A 78 14.94 -23.86 -14.36
C LEU A 78 16.18 -23.98 -13.45
N PRO A 79 16.19 -23.56 -12.17
CA PRO A 79 17.36 -23.79 -11.31
C PRO A 79 17.24 -25.05 -10.42
N LYS A 80 16.16 -25.83 -10.50
CA LYS A 80 15.94 -27.01 -9.65
C LYS A 80 15.76 -28.25 -10.51
N ASP A 81 16.76 -29.12 -10.52
CA ASP A 81 16.73 -30.46 -11.13
C ASP A 81 15.52 -31.27 -10.64
N ALA A 82 14.38 -31.19 -11.34
CA ALA A 82 13.32 -32.20 -11.34
C ALA A 82 12.14 -31.75 -12.21
N LYS A 83 11.92 -32.50 -13.31
CA LYS A 83 10.64 -32.75 -14.01
C LYS A 83 9.69 -31.55 -14.15
N TYR A 84 9.45 -31.10 -15.39
CA TYR A 84 8.44 -30.13 -15.85
C TYR A 84 6.96 -30.49 -15.57
N ARG A 85 6.67 -31.19 -14.48
CA ARG A 85 5.36 -31.78 -14.16
C ARG A 85 4.66 -31.10 -12.98
N GLY A 86 5.27 -30.06 -12.40
CA GLY A 86 4.58 -29.23 -11.42
C GLY A 86 3.63 -28.26 -12.13
N SER A 87 2.32 -28.35 -11.84
CA SER A 87 1.39 -27.28 -12.19
C SER A 87 1.62 -26.11 -11.24
N HIS A 88 1.62 -24.88 -11.78
CA HIS A 88 1.70 -23.71 -10.93
C HIS A 88 0.35 -23.43 -10.28
N PRO A 89 0.33 -22.97 -9.02
CA PRO A 89 -0.91 -22.51 -8.38
C PRO A 89 -1.57 -21.34 -9.13
N MET A 90 -0.81 -20.59 -9.94
CA MET A 90 -1.33 -19.54 -10.83
C MET A 90 -2.05 -20.08 -12.07
N GLU A 91 -1.80 -21.31 -12.48
CA GLU A 91 -2.33 -21.88 -13.73
C GLU A 91 -3.87 -21.96 -13.71
N ALA A 92 -4.45 -22.20 -12.53
CA ALA A 92 -5.90 -22.19 -12.32
C ALA A 92 -6.56 -20.82 -12.61
N LEU A 93 -5.80 -19.73 -12.50
CA LEU A 93 -6.29 -18.38 -12.81
C LEU A 93 -6.03 -17.99 -14.28
N LEU A 94 -5.29 -18.80 -15.05
CA LEU A 94 -4.91 -18.48 -16.43
C LEU A 94 -5.90 -19.04 -17.47
N VAL A 95 -7.17 -19.19 -17.10
CA VAL A 95 -8.22 -19.69 -17.99
C VAL A 95 -8.91 -18.50 -18.69
N GLY A 96 -8.71 -18.38 -20.00
CA GLY A 96 -9.37 -17.38 -20.85
C GLY A 96 -8.45 -16.22 -21.29
N PRO A 97 -9.01 -15.09 -21.76
CA PRO A 97 -8.21 -13.94 -22.15
C PRO A 97 -7.68 -13.18 -20.93
N VAL A 98 -6.36 -13.24 -20.72
CA VAL A 98 -5.69 -12.71 -19.52
C VAL A 98 -4.63 -11.68 -19.90
N GLY A 99 -4.56 -10.62 -19.11
CA GLY A 99 -3.49 -9.64 -19.12
C GLY A 99 -2.74 -9.58 -17.79
N VAL A 100 -1.51 -9.07 -17.85
CA VAL A 100 -0.63 -8.94 -16.70
C VAL A 100 -0.15 -7.50 -16.57
N ILE A 101 -0.16 -7.00 -15.35
CA ILE A 101 0.48 -5.73 -14.95
C ILE A 101 1.75 -6.10 -14.20
N GLN A 102 2.89 -5.73 -14.78
CA GLN A 102 4.20 -5.97 -14.22
C GLN A 102 4.69 -4.74 -13.46
N PHE A 103 5.12 -4.97 -12.22
CA PHE A 103 5.81 -3.99 -11.39
C PHE A 103 7.26 -4.46 -11.22
N PRO A 104 8.26 -3.59 -11.43
CA PRO A 104 9.67 -3.94 -11.23
C PRO A 104 10.03 -4.10 -9.74
N THR A 105 9.41 -3.30 -8.89
CA THR A 105 9.59 -3.27 -7.43
C THR A 105 8.22 -3.43 -6.77
N VAL A 106 8.18 -4.13 -5.65
CA VAL A 106 6.93 -4.28 -4.87
C VAL A 106 6.76 -3.04 -4.00
N SER A 107 6.11 -2.01 -4.56
CA SER A 107 5.70 -0.82 -3.83
C SER A 107 4.17 -0.81 -3.64
N PRO A 108 3.68 -1.00 -2.40
CA PRO A 108 2.25 -0.90 -2.08
C PRO A 108 1.54 0.37 -2.59
N PRO A 109 2.11 1.59 -2.56
CA PRO A 109 1.41 2.79 -3.04
C PRO A 109 1.12 2.73 -4.55
N HIS A 110 2.04 2.20 -5.35
CA HIS A 110 1.83 2.01 -6.78
C HIS A 110 0.76 0.96 -7.06
N ILE A 111 0.73 -0.13 -6.27
CA ILE A 111 -0.30 -1.17 -6.40
C ILE A 111 -1.67 -0.63 -6.00
N LEU A 112 -1.75 0.17 -4.90
CA LEU A 112 -2.99 0.84 -4.49
C LEU A 112 -3.55 1.73 -5.58
N ALA A 113 -2.71 2.57 -6.18
CA ALA A 113 -3.16 3.49 -7.20
C ALA A 113 -3.62 2.76 -8.46
N VAL A 114 -2.94 1.69 -8.87
CA VAL A 114 -3.40 0.83 -9.97
C VAL A 114 -4.72 0.14 -9.61
N LEU A 115 -4.86 -0.38 -8.39
CA LEU A 115 -6.08 -1.05 -7.93
C LEU A 115 -7.28 -0.08 -7.90
N ASN A 116 -7.07 1.14 -7.37
CA ASN A 116 -8.10 2.18 -7.33
C ASN A 116 -8.48 2.70 -8.71
N LEU A 117 -7.52 2.74 -9.65
CA LEU A 117 -7.76 3.23 -11.02
C LEU A 117 -8.46 2.18 -11.88
N LEU A 118 -7.98 0.92 -11.86
CA LEU A 118 -8.41 -0.13 -12.77
C LEU A 118 -9.48 -1.06 -12.19
N PHE A 119 -9.55 -1.20 -10.87
CA PHE A 119 -10.49 -2.10 -10.20
C PHE A 119 -11.20 -1.39 -9.02
N PRO A 120 -11.91 -0.27 -9.28
CA PRO A 120 -12.62 0.41 -8.22
C PRO A 120 -13.78 -0.45 -7.69
N GLU A 121 -13.77 -0.76 -6.40
CA GLU A 121 -14.88 -1.45 -5.72
C GLU A 121 -16.14 -0.55 -5.62
N LYS A 122 -15.93 0.77 -5.67
CA LYS A 122 -16.97 1.79 -5.85
C LYS A 122 -16.61 2.63 -7.06
N ALA A 123 -17.35 2.48 -8.15
CA ALA A 123 -17.10 3.15 -9.43
C ALA A 123 -17.40 4.66 -9.40
N THR A 124 -16.72 5.41 -8.52
CA THR A 124 -16.70 6.87 -8.56
C THR A 124 -15.50 7.31 -9.38
N PHE A 125 -15.64 7.27 -10.69
CA PHE A 125 -14.65 7.88 -11.58
C PHE A 125 -14.70 9.40 -11.40
N LYS A 126 -13.52 10.04 -11.35
CA LYS A 126 -13.43 11.51 -11.24
C LYS A 126 -14.16 12.15 -12.43
N LYS A 127 -14.98 13.17 -12.17
CA LYS A 127 -15.75 13.90 -13.19
C LYS A 127 -14.77 14.44 -14.26
N GLY A 128 -14.85 13.94 -15.50
CA GLY A 128 -13.93 14.27 -16.59
C GLY A 128 -13.02 13.13 -17.07
N THR A 129 -13.27 11.88 -16.66
CA THR A 129 -12.59 10.70 -17.22
C THR A 129 -13.12 10.36 -18.61
N ASP A 130 -12.23 9.90 -19.49
CA ASP A 130 -12.60 9.58 -20.86
C ASP A 130 -13.60 8.41 -20.92
N PRO A 131 -14.63 8.48 -21.78
CA PRO A 131 -15.63 7.42 -21.89
C PRO A 131 -15.04 6.09 -22.39
N LEU A 132 -13.96 6.15 -23.18
CA LEU A 132 -13.20 4.98 -23.64
C LEU A 132 -12.46 4.28 -22.49
N PHE A 133 -12.02 5.05 -21.50
CA PHE A 133 -11.39 4.50 -20.31
C PHE A 133 -12.42 3.76 -19.45
N ILE A 134 -13.58 4.38 -19.25
CA ILE A 134 -14.68 3.80 -18.46
C ILE A 134 -15.16 2.49 -19.10
N SER A 135 -15.39 2.48 -20.42
CA SER A 135 -15.81 1.26 -21.13
C SER A 135 -14.75 0.15 -21.08
N GLY A 136 -13.47 0.52 -21.06
CA GLY A 136 -12.37 -0.43 -20.92
C GLY A 136 -12.26 -1.03 -19.52
N VAL A 137 -12.37 -0.21 -18.47
CA VAL A 137 -12.31 -0.66 -17.07
C VAL A 137 -13.46 -1.59 -16.72
N SER A 138 -14.69 -1.32 -17.19
CA SER A 138 -15.83 -2.21 -16.95
C SER A 138 -15.68 -3.60 -17.56
N LYS A 139 -14.75 -3.79 -18.50
CA LYS A 139 -14.45 -5.08 -19.14
C LYS A 139 -13.32 -5.85 -18.48
N MET A 140 -12.68 -5.29 -17.45
CA MET A 140 -11.57 -5.92 -16.75
C MET A 140 -12.03 -6.48 -15.42
N LEU A 141 -11.61 -7.72 -15.14
CA LEU A 141 -11.84 -8.39 -13.86
C LEU A 141 -10.48 -8.72 -13.25
N LEU A 142 -10.28 -8.35 -11.99
CA LEU A 142 -9.10 -8.76 -11.25
C LEU A 142 -9.22 -10.25 -10.89
N LEU A 143 -8.24 -11.07 -11.30
CA LEU A 143 -8.21 -12.51 -10.99
C LEU A 143 -7.31 -12.80 -9.79
N GLY A 144 -6.22 -12.05 -9.64
CA GLY A 144 -5.30 -12.23 -8.53
C GLY A 144 -3.95 -11.56 -8.76
N ALA A 145 -3.03 -11.74 -7.83
CA ALA A 145 -1.67 -11.22 -7.93
C ALA A 145 -0.65 -12.27 -7.52
N LYS A 146 0.55 -12.14 -8.07
CA LYS A 146 1.74 -12.85 -7.62
C LYS A 146 2.72 -11.81 -7.08
N VAL A 147 3.05 -11.91 -5.80
CA VAL A 147 4.04 -11.05 -5.14
C VAL A 147 5.28 -11.89 -4.84
N ASP A 148 6.42 -11.37 -5.27
CA ASP A 148 7.78 -11.89 -5.06
C ASP A 148 8.23 -13.16 -5.83
N LYS A 149 9.55 -13.30 -5.92
CA LYS A 149 10.31 -14.32 -6.66
C LYS A 149 10.59 -15.58 -5.82
N VAL A 150 10.57 -15.50 -4.49
CA VAL A 150 10.91 -16.63 -3.60
C VAL A 150 9.66 -17.09 -2.86
N GLY A 151 9.11 -18.24 -3.26
CA GLY A 151 7.96 -18.87 -2.60
C GLY A 151 6.59 -18.62 -3.23
N GLY A 152 6.52 -17.77 -4.26
CA GLY A 152 5.45 -17.77 -5.27
C GLY A 152 4.02 -17.84 -4.74
N GLN A 153 3.70 -17.12 -3.66
CA GLN A 153 2.34 -17.14 -3.14
C GLN A 153 1.40 -16.44 -4.12
N THR A 154 0.37 -17.19 -4.48
CA THR A 154 -0.76 -16.71 -5.25
C THR A 154 -1.68 -15.98 -4.31
N ILE A 155 -1.79 -14.68 -4.53
CA ILE A 155 -2.52 -13.79 -3.66
C ILE A 155 -3.88 -13.54 -4.31
N ASP A 156 -4.91 -13.88 -3.56
CA ASP A 156 -6.29 -13.53 -3.89
C ASP A 156 -6.52 -12.02 -3.72
N THR A 157 -7.60 -11.51 -4.31
CA THR A 157 -8.08 -10.13 -4.25
C THR A 157 -8.17 -9.58 -2.82
N ALA A 158 -8.63 -10.38 -1.85
CA ALA A 158 -8.69 -9.98 -0.44
C ALA A 158 -7.29 -9.79 0.16
N ALA A 159 -6.40 -10.76 -0.07
CA ALA A 159 -5.02 -10.68 0.38
C ALA A 159 -4.24 -9.56 -0.33
N LEU A 160 -4.57 -9.25 -1.58
CA LEU A 160 -4.00 -8.11 -2.30
C LEU A 160 -4.38 -6.80 -1.61
N LYS A 161 -5.64 -6.62 -1.21
CA LYS A 161 -6.08 -5.44 -0.45
C LYS A 161 -5.30 -5.29 0.87
N HIS A 162 -5.06 -6.40 1.59
CA HIS A 162 -4.24 -6.37 2.80
C HIS A 162 -2.81 -5.90 2.50
N ILE A 163 -2.20 -6.39 1.42
CA ILE A 163 -0.84 -5.99 1.02
C ILE A 163 -0.80 -4.52 0.60
N THR A 164 -1.85 -4.02 -0.03
CA THR A 164 -1.95 -2.62 -0.42
C THR A 164 -2.10 -1.68 0.79
N ASN A 165 -2.66 -2.17 1.90
CA ASN A 165 -2.76 -1.41 3.15
C ASN A 165 -1.46 -1.48 3.98
N LEU A 166 -0.48 -2.31 3.59
CA LEU A 166 0.85 -2.28 4.18
C LEU A 166 1.59 -1.03 3.69
N GLY A 167 2.33 -0.40 4.59
CA GLY A 167 3.24 0.70 4.23
C GLY A 167 4.43 0.22 3.40
N ASP A 168 5.26 1.16 2.95
CA ASP A 168 6.50 0.84 2.25
C ASP A 168 7.51 0.14 3.17
N LEU A 169 8.49 -0.56 2.60
CA LEU A 169 9.56 -1.24 3.35
C LEU A 169 10.27 -0.35 4.39
N PRO A 170 10.58 0.93 4.12
CA PRO A 170 11.14 1.82 5.14
C PRO A 170 10.17 2.04 6.30
N THR A 171 8.87 2.18 6.03
CA THR A 171 7.83 2.36 7.05
C THR A 171 7.68 1.12 7.91
N LEU A 172 7.66 -0.09 7.32
CA LEU A 172 7.60 -1.33 8.10
C LEU A 172 8.85 -1.54 8.96
N ARG A 173 10.02 -1.19 8.44
CA ARG A 173 11.26 -1.20 9.23
C ARG A 173 11.18 -0.19 10.38
N GLY A 174 10.62 0.99 10.13
CA GLY A 174 10.34 1.98 11.17
C GLY A 174 9.33 1.48 12.20
N GLN A 175 8.28 0.77 11.79
CA GLN A 175 7.31 0.15 12.70
C GLN A 175 7.96 -0.94 13.55
N LEU A 176 8.83 -1.77 12.98
CA LEU A 176 9.60 -2.75 13.76
C LEU A 176 10.56 -2.09 14.75
N LEU A 177 11.24 -1.02 14.33
CA LEU A 177 12.10 -0.23 15.22
C LEU A 177 11.27 0.39 16.35
N GLY A 178 10.09 0.94 16.02
CA GLY A 178 9.15 1.51 16.98
C GLY A 178 8.55 0.48 17.93
N LEU A 179 8.27 -0.75 17.45
CA LEU A 179 7.81 -1.86 18.29
C LEU A 179 8.92 -2.38 19.21
N MET A 180 10.15 -2.47 18.73
CA MET A 180 11.30 -2.79 19.58
C MET A 180 11.52 -1.70 20.64
N GLN A 181 11.43 -0.43 20.25
CA GLN A 181 11.58 0.70 21.16
C GLN A 181 10.41 0.79 22.15
N SER A 182 9.17 0.47 21.73
CA SER A 182 8.00 0.48 22.61
C SER A 182 8.01 -0.68 23.60
N ALA A 183 8.60 -1.83 23.26
CA ALA A 183 8.83 -2.91 24.21
C ALA A 183 9.79 -2.47 25.34
N GLY A 184 10.88 -1.77 25.00
CA GLY A 184 11.79 -1.18 25.99
C GLY A 184 11.14 -0.06 26.81
N ALA A 185 10.41 0.84 26.15
CA ALA A 185 9.66 1.90 26.81
C ALA A 185 8.53 1.36 27.70
N GLY A 186 7.95 0.21 27.35
CA GLY A 186 6.93 -0.48 28.14
C GLY A 186 7.49 -0.94 29.49
N LEU A 187 8.70 -1.51 29.53
CA LEU A 187 9.36 -1.88 30.79
C LEU A 187 9.67 -0.65 31.65
N VAL A 188 10.14 0.43 31.04
CA VAL A 188 10.38 1.69 31.78
C VAL A 188 9.07 2.26 32.30
N ALA A 189 7.99 2.19 31.51
CA ALA A 189 6.66 2.64 31.93
C ALA A 189 6.11 1.81 33.09
N THR A 190 6.37 0.50 33.15
CA THR A 190 5.98 -0.32 34.30
C THR A 190 6.81 -0.01 35.54
N LEU A 191 8.12 0.20 35.43
CA LEU A 191 8.95 0.62 36.58
C LEU A 191 8.64 2.04 37.06
N GLN A 192 8.24 2.95 36.16
CA GLN A 192 7.84 4.32 36.52
C GLN A 192 6.41 4.40 37.05
N SER A 193 5.60 3.34 36.91
CA SER A 193 4.18 3.33 37.29
C SER A 193 3.93 3.71 38.76
N PRO A 194 4.64 3.13 39.76
CA PRO A 194 4.44 3.49 41.17
C PRO A 194 4.80 4.95 41.46
N SER A 195 5.88 5.46 40.85
CA SER A 195 6.32 6.84 41.01
C SER A 195 5.34 7.84 40.42
N LYS A 196 4.79 7.54 39.24
CA LYS A 196 3.73 8.36 38.62
C LYS A 196 2.44 8.30 39.42
N ALA A 197 2.05 7.14 39.96
CA ALA A 197 0.86 7.02 40.80
C ALA A 197 0.97 7.84 42.10
N LEU A 198 2.14 7.85 42.74
CA LEU A 198 2.40 8.70 43.90
C LEU A 198 2.38 10.19 43.55
N TRP A 199 2.96 10.56 42.42
CA TRP A 199 2.92 11.95 41.95
C TRP A 199 1.49 12.41 41.64
N VAL A 200 0.68 11.59 40.96
CA VAL A 200 -0.73 11.89 40.66
C VAL A 200 -1.57 12.02 41.93
N THR A 201 -1.31 11.21 42.95
CA THR A 201 -2.04 11.32 44.22
C THR A 201 -1.60 12.53 45.05
N MET A 202 -0.30 12.87 45.07
CA MET A 202 0.20 14.09 45.71
C MET A 202 -0.30 15.35 45.01
N GLU A 203 -0.27 15.38 43.68
CA GLU A 203 -0.79 16.50 42.89
C GLU A 203 -2.31 16.60 42.98
N GLY A 204 -3.03 15.48 43.04
CA GLY A 204 -4.47 15.45 43.32
C GLY A 204 -4.80 16.06 44.69
N ARG A 205 -4.01 15.73 45.72
CA ARG A 205 -4.16 16.34 47.05
C ARG A 205 -3.79 17.82 47.06
N ARG A 206 -2.76 18.21 46.32
CA ARG A 206 -2.34 19.61 46.17
C ARG A 206 -3.44 20.44 45.50
N LYS A 207 -4.00 19.96 44.39
CA LYS A 207 -5.11 20.63 43.69
C LYS A 207 -6.35 20.82 44.56
N MET A 208 -6.62 19.91 45.50
CA MET A 208 -7.73 20.05 46.47
C MET A 208 -7.47 21.08 47.57
N LEU A 209 -6.20 21.44 47.82
CA LEU A 209 -5.79 22.40 48.84
C LEU A 209 -5.47 23.78 48.27
N ASP A 210 -5.18 23.90 46.98
CA ASP A 210 -4.97 25.19 46.31
C ASP A 210 -6.33 25.93 46.19
N PRO A 211 -6.54 27.05 46.89
CA PRO A 211 -7.83 27.75 46.95
C PRO A 211 -8.24 28.39 45.61
N ASP A 212 -7.33 28.49 44.65
CA ASP A 212 -7.61 29.01 43.30
C ASP A 212 -8.28 27.96 42.39
N SER A 213 -8.15 26.66 42.67
CA SER A 213 -8.77 25.60 41.85
C SER A 213 -10.27 25.45 42.11
N GLN A 214 -10.71 25.75 43.33
CA GLN A 214 -12.13 25.78 43.73
C GLN A 214 -12.85 27.00 43.13
N LYS A 215 -12.16 28.13 42.98
CA LYS A 215 -12.74 29.35 42.40
C LYS A 215 -13.07 29.22 40.92
N SER A 216 -12.25 28.51 40.14
CA SER A 216 -12.51 28.21 38.73
C SER A 216 -13.63 27.19 38.47
N ALA A 217 -14.07 26.42 39.47
CA ALA A 217 -15.21 25.50 39.34
C ALA A 217 -16.56 26.15 39.71
N GLU A 218 -16.54 27.23 40.51
CA GLU A 218 -17.74 27.98 40.91
C GLU A 218 -18.16 29.04 39.87
N GLU A 219 -17.24 29.52 39.01
CA GLU A 219 -17.58 30.46 37.93
C GLU A 219 -18.23 29.78 36.69
N GLU A 220 -18.00 28.48 36.43
CA GLU A 220 -18.64 27.77 35.30
C GLU A 220 -20.02 27.18 35.62
N SER A 221 -20.42 27.15 36.90
CA SER A 221 -21.71 26.59 37.35
C SER A 221 -22.77 27.65 37.67
N SER A 222 -22.48 28.95 37.46
CA SER A 222 -23.35 30.06 37.84
C SER A 222 -23.96 30.88 36.69
N ASP A 223 -23.93 30.40 35.44
CA ASP A 223 -24.77 30.96 34.36
C ASP A 223 -26.07 30.14 34.19
N PRO A 224 -27.26 30.67 34.57
CA PRO A 224 -28.53 29.98 34.40
C PRO A 224 -29.08 30.11 32.96
N PRO A 225 -29.87 29.15 32.46
CA PRO A 225 -30.53 29.26 31.16
C PRO A 225 -31.62 30.32 31.18
N ALA A 226 -31.53 31.30 30.27
CA ALA A 226 -32.59 32.25 29.97
C ALA A 226 -33.76 31.57 29.22
N ALA A 227 -34.96 32.03 29.55
CA ALA A 227 -36.26 31.64 28.99
C ALA A 227 -36.39 31.87 27.48
#